data_AF-A0A2G2QNF5-F1
#
_entry.id   AF-A0A2G2QNF5-F1
#
_cell.length_a   1.000
_cell.length_b   1.000
_cell.length_c   1.000
_cell.angle_alpha   90.00
_cell.angle_beta   90.00
_cell.angle_gamma   90.00
#
_symmetry.space_group_name_H-M   'P 1'
#
loop_
_entity.id
_entity.type
_entity.pdbx_description
1 polymer ?
#
loop_
_entity_poly.entity_id
_entity_poly.type
_entity_poly.pdbx_seq_one_letter_code
_entity_poly.pdbx_strand_id
1 'polypeptide(L)'
;MQPNTACLSGIESKGIPAPNAVILNGARTAIGGFGGALKSFSPTALGTLIATEAIKRAGISPEDVDQSFFGHVIHTDTIDVYISRVIAVNAGVPITSPALMVNRLCGSGLQAIVSGTQAIRDVARTTFNARYALGGKCLDNPEFNDMLLGALSNSFGHGHMGITGENFAEEHDISREDQDAFSLESYHRAEAAQKVGYFDSQLMPVESTNRGKVTVFDKDEQIRYGAVASDFSGLRPAFRKNGTVTVGNASGNNVYRRRSSYRSYDRAHGIGNR
;
A
#
# COMPACT_ATOMS: atom_id res chain seq x y z
N MET A 1 26.25 -1.51 48.09
CA MET A 1 27.06 -1.82 46.88
C MET A 1 26.38 -1.16 45.70
N GLN A 2 26.87 0.00 45.25
CA GLN A 2 26.50 0.55 43.96
C GLN A 2 27.31 -0.19 42.88
N PRO A 3 26.72 -0.61 41.75
CA PRO A 3 27.46 -1.24 40.68
C PRO A 3 28.40 -0.22 40.03
N ASN A 4 29.64 -0.67 39.84
CA ASN A 4 30.77 0.11 39.37
C ASN A 4 30.58 0.49 37.88
N THR A 5 30.28 1.76 37.59
CA THR A 5 30.07 2.30 36.23
C THR A 5 31.36 2.53 35.43
N ALA A 6 32.51 2.17 35.98
CA ALA A 6 33.82 2.44 35.39
C ALA A 6 34.19 1.62 34.13
N CYS A 7 33.38 0.62 33.73
CA CYS A 7 33.66 -0.21 32.55
C CYS A 7 33.01 0.26 31.24
N LEU A 8 32.26 1.39 31.24
CA LEU A 8 31.52 1.85 30.06
C LEU A 8 32.06 3.13 29.43
N SER A 9 33.11 3.74 29.98
CA SER A 9 33.65 5.02 29.50
C SER A 9 34.68 4.92 28.36
N GLY A 10 34.82 3.76 27.71
CA GLY A 10 35.89 3.51 26.75
C GLY A 10 35.46 3.00 25.36
N ILE A 11 34.17 2.83 25.10
CA ILE A 11 33.69 2.42 23.76
C ILE A 11 33.03 3.64 23.13
N GLU A 12 33.84 4.60 22.67
CA GLU A 12 33.39 5.40 21.54
C GLU A 12 33.16 4.42 20.40
N SER A 13 31.89 4.15 20.07
CA SER A 13 31.57 3.53 18.81
C SER A 13 32.04 4.49 17.73
N LYS A 14 33.27 4.29 17.24
CA LYS A 14 33.62 4.71 15.88
C LYS A 14 32.70 3.94 14.96
N GLY A 15 31.48 4.44 14.84
CA GLY A 15 30.43 3.85 14.02
C GLY A 15 31.01 3.72 12.63
N ILE A 16 31.13 2.48 12.15
CA ILE A 16 31.25 2.23 10.72
C ILE A 16 30.08 3.03 10.12
N PRO A 17 30.33 3.98 9.20
CA PRO A 17 29.24 4.73 8.59
C PRO A 17 28.28 3.71 7.99
N ALA A 18 27.04 3.67 8.49
CA ALA A 18 26.05 2.77 7.94
C ALA A 18 25.94 3.07 6.44
N PRO A 19 25.92 2.04 5.57
CA PRO A 19 25.90 2.27 4.15
C PRO A 19 24.68 3.13 3.77
N ASN A 20 24.90 4.06 2.84
CA ASN A 20 23.86 4.97 2.40
C ASN A 20 22.91 4.23 1.47
N ALA A 21 21.68 4.00 1.93
CA ALA A 21 20.60 3.47 1.11
C ALA A 21 20.19 4.51 0.05
N VAL A 22 20.12 4.07 -1.20
CA VAL A 22 19.64 4.88 -2.33
C VAL A 22 18.48 4.17 -3.04
N ILE A 23 17.55 4.94 -3.59
CA ILE A 23 16.51 4.41 -4.48
C ILE A 23 17.08 4.40 -5.90
N LEU A 24 17.15 3.22 -6.52
CA LEU A 24 17.64 3.04 -7.88
C LEU A 24 16.56 3.45 -8.89
N ASN A 25 15.36 2.90 -8.73
CA ASN A 25 14.19 3.21 -9.55
C ASN A 25 12.90 2.72 -8.88
N GLY A 26 11.75 2.99 -9.50
CA GLY A 26 10.46 2.45 -9.10
C GLY A 26 9.46 2.33 -10.26
N ALA A 27 8.45 1.51 -10.04
CA ALA A 27 7.33 1.33 -10.95
C ALA A 27 6.03 1.25 -10.15
N ARG A 28 4.93 1.67 -10.79
CA ARG A 28 3.57 1.48 -10.30
C ARG A 28 2.61 1.18 -11.43
N THR A 29 1.53 0.48 -11.13
CA THR A 29 0.39 0.42 -12.05
C THR A 29 -0.39 1.73 -12.00
N ALA A 30 -1.28 1.91 -12.98
CA ALA A 30 -2.37 2.84 -12.83
C ALA A 30 -3.30 2.39 -11.69
N ILE A 31 -3.87 3.35 -10.97
CA ILE A 31 -4.78 3.09 -9.85
C ILE A 31 -6.16 2.77 -10.42
N GLY A 32 -6.58 1.52 -10.30
CA GLY A 32 -7.89 1.05 -10.71
C GLY A 32 -8.99 1.39 -9.72
N GLY A 33 -10.17 1.75 -10.22
CA GLY A 33 -11.36 1.95 -9.40
C GLY A 33 -11.88 0.65 -8.80
N PHE A 34 -12.73 0.76 -7.78
CA PHE A 34 -13.41 -0.40 -7.20
C PHE A 34 -14.24 -1.16 -8.25
N GLY A 35 -13.87 -2.41 -8.52
CA GLY A 35 -14.52 -3.24 -9.55
C GLY A 35 -14.20 -2.81 -10.99
N GLY A 36 -13.21 -1.94 -11.17
CA GLY A 36 -12.77 -1.37 -12.45
C GLY A 36 -11.78 -2.26 -13.21
N ALA A 37 -10.81 -1.63 -13.86
CA ALA A 37 -9.90 -2.29 -14.81
C ALA A 37 -9.05 -3.42 -14.18
N LEU A 38 -8.61 -3.25 -12.94
CA LEU A 38 -7.70 -4.20 -12.28
C LEU A 38 -8.42 -5.37 -11.56
N LYS A 39 -9.75 -5.48 -11.65
CA LYS A 39 -10.55 -6.45 -10.87
C LYS A 39 -10.20 -7.93 -11.08
N SER A 40 -9.60 -8.26 -12.23
CA SER A 40 -9.27 -9.64 -12.60
C SER A 40 -7.93 -10.10 -12.05
N PHE A 41 -7.10 -9.19 -11.55
CA PHE A 41 -5.79 -9.53 -11.04
C PHE A 41 -5.85 -9.86 -9.55
N SER A 42 -5.03 -10.82 -9.13
CA SER A 42 -4.67 -10.97 -7.71
C SER A 42 -3.52 -9.99 -7.38
N PRO A 43 -3.33 -9.59 -6.11
CA PRO A 43 -2.21 -8.77 -5.66
C PRO A 43 -0.89 -9.45 -5.90
N THR A 44 -0.85 -10.78 -5.78
CA THR A 44 0.33 -11.55 -6.14
C THR A 44 0.66 -11.36 -7.63
N ALA A 45 -0.34 -11.39 -8.52
CA ALA A 45 -0.12 -11.14 -9.95
C ALA A 45 0.30 -9.69 -10.24
N LEU A 46 -0.41 -8.69 -9.70
CA LEU A 46 -0.05 -7.28 -9.86
C LEU A 46 1.34 -7.00 -9.30
N GLY A 47 1.60 -7.46 -8.08
CA GLY A 47 2.89 -7.33 -7.41
C GLY A 47 4.02 -7.96 -8.21
N THR A 48 3.79 -9.13 -8.83
CA THR A 48 4.77 -9.77 -9.73
C THR A 48 5.10 -8.88 -10.92
N LEU A 49 4.08 -8.35 -11.61
CA LEU A 49 4.30 -7.46 -12.76
C LEU A 49 5.11 -6.22 -12.37
N ILE A 50 4.76 -5.59 -11.25
CA ILE A 50 5.41 -4.36 -10.78
C ILE A 50 6.83 -4.62 -10.30
N ALA A 51 7.06 -5.70 -9.56
CA ALA A 51 8.40 -6.08 -9.10
C ALA A 51 9.32 -6.36 -10.29
N THR A 52 8.83 -7.11 -11.30
CA THR A 52 9.57 -7.39 -12.53
C THR A 52 9.96 -6.11 -13.25
N GLU A 53 9.02 -5.18 -13.42
CA GLU A 53 9.30 -3.89 -14.06
C GLU A 53 10.24 -3.02 -13.22
N ALA A 54 10.11 -3.00 -11.89
CA ALA A 54 10.99 -2.21 -11.02
C ALA A 54 12.44 -2.72 -11.06
N ILE A 55 12.66 -4.05 -11.06
CA ILE A 55 13.98 -4.67 -11.22
C ILE A 55 14.58 -4.26 -12.58
N LYS A 56 13.80 -4.41 -13.65
CA LYS A 56 14.21 -4.01 -15.01
C LYS A 56 14.59 -2.52 -15.09
N ARG A 57 13.78 -1.63 -14.50
CA ARG A 57 14.03 -0.17 -14.47
C ARG A 57 15.22 0.22 -13.60
N ALA A 58 15.52 -0.56 -12.57
CA ALA A 58 16.71 -0.38 -11.76
C ALA A 58 17.99 -0.78 -12.50
N GLY A 59 17.88 -1.50 -13.63
CA GLY A 59 19.02 -1.93 -14.43
C GLY A 59 19.87 -3.01 -13.76
N ILE A 60 19.27 -3.79 -12.85
CA ILE A 60 19.92 -4.90 -12.13
C ILE A 60 19.34 -6.23 -12.59
N SER A 61 20.08 -7.32 -12.33
CA SER A 61 19.58 -8.67 -12.51
C SER A 61 18.69 -9.08 -11.32
N PRO A 62 17.65 -9.91 -11.50
CA PRO A 62 16.89 -10.45 -10.37
C PRO A 62 17.77 -11.17 -9.33
N GLU A 63 18.89 -11.75 -9.76
CA GLU A 63 19.89 -12.42 -8.93
C GLU A 63 20.65 -11.48 -7.99
N ASP A 64 20.69 -10.18 -8.31
CA ASP A 64 21.31 -9.14 -7.48
C ASP A 64 20.40 -8.75 -6.28
N VAL A 65 19.18 -9.29 -6.21
CA VAL A 65 18.23 -9.02 -5.13
C VAL A 65 18.47 -9.96 -3.95
N ASP A 66 19.14 -9.44 -2.92
CA ASP A 66 19.42 -10.17 -1.68
C ASP A 66 18.15 -10.47 -0.87
N GLN A 67 17.24 -9.49 -0.77
CA GLN A 67 16.05 -9.58 0.06
C GLN A 67 14.92 -8.71 -0.50
N SER A 68 13.68 -9.18 -0.38
CA SER A 68 12.50 -8.43 -0.84
C SER A 68 11.55 -8.05 0.30
N PHE A 69 10.96 -6.86 0.22
CA PHE A 69 10.02 -6.34 1.22
C PHE A 69 8.73 -5.87 0.54
N PHE A 70 7.58 -6.36 0.98
CA PHE A 70 6.29 -6.02 0.39
C PHE A 70 5.30 -5.56 1.47
N GLY A 71 4.64 -4.43 1.21
CA GLY A 71 3.53 -3.96 2.03
C GLY A 71 2.22 -4.60 1.58
N HIS A 72 1.53 -5.32 2.46
CA HIS A 72 0.24 -5.92 2.15
C HIS A 72 -0.67 -5.91 3.39
N VAL A 73 -1.96 -5.63 3.21
CA VAL A 73 -2.90 -5.41 4.32
C VAL A 73 -3.95 -6.50 4.42
N ILE A 74 -4.65 -6.76 3.32
CA ILE A 74 -5.82 -7.66 3.30
C ILE A 74 -5.47 -8.90 2.49
N HIS A 75 -5.35 -10.03 3.18
CA HIS A 75 -5.26 -11.34 2.53
C HIS A 75 -6.62 -11.71 1.96
N THR A 76 -6.62 -12.19 0.73
CA THR A 76 -7.84 -12.48 -0.03
C THR A 76 -7.87 -13.89 -0.61
N ASP A 77 -6.69 -14.46 -0.76
CA ASP A 77 -6.45 -15.81 -1.21
C ASP A 77 -5.50 -16.46 -0.22
N THR A 78 -5.57 -17.78 -0.13
CA THR A 78 -4.67 -18.62 0.66
C THR A 78 -3.20 -18.38 0.31
N ILE A 79 -2.92 -18.07 -0.96
CA ILE A 79 -1.56 -17.76 -1.43
C ILE A 79 -1.00 -16.46 -0.85
N ASP A 80 -1.87 -15.53 -0.39
CA ASP A 80 -1.45 -14.21 0.08
C ASP A 80 -0.68 -14.30 1.41
N VAL A 81 -0.79 -15.41 2.15
CA VAL A 81 0.07 -15.69 3.32
C VAL A 81 1.55 -15.72 2.95
N TYR A 82 1.86 -16.06 1.70
CA TYR A 82 3.21 -16.06 1.12
C TYR A 82 3.39 -14.95 0.08
N ILE A 83 2.54 -13.91 0.06
CA ILE A 83 2.50 -12.91 -1.03
C ILE A 83 3.88 -12.32 -1.37
N SER A 84 4.66 -11.91 -0.37
CA SER A 84 6.00 -11.34 -0.56
C SER A 84 6.94 -12.32 -1.26
N ARG A 85 6.83 -13.60 -0.88
CA ARG A 85 7.67 -14.67 -1.40
C ARG A 85 7.26 -15.06 -2.81
N VAL A 86 5.95 -15.19 -3.05
CA VAL A 86 5.44 -15.56 -4.37
C VAL A 86 5.72 -14.45 -5.38
N ILE A 87 5.54 -13.19 -5.01
CA ILE A 87 5.91 -12.05 -5.87
C ILE A 87 7.41 -12.09 -6.21
N ALA A 88 8.28 -12.22 -5.21
CA ALA A 88 9.73 -12.21 -5.44
C ALA A 88 10.16 -13.33 -6.40
N VAL A 89 9.75 -14.58 -6.10
CA VAL A 89 10.11 -15.74 -6.92
C VAL A 89 9.54 -15.62 -8.34
N ASN A 90 8.28 -15.19 -8.49
CA ASN A 90 7.68 -15.03 -9.81
C ASN A 90 8.30 -13.87 -10.61
N ALA A 91 8.91 -12.87 -9.94
CA ALA A 91 9.67 -11.80 -10.57
C ALA A 91 11.11 -12.21 -10.94
N GLY A 92 11.48 -13.49 -10.74
CA GLY A 92 12.80 -14.04 -11.07
C GLY A 92 13.82 -13.96 -9.94
N VAL A 93 13.47 -13.40 -8.78
CA VAL A 93 14.40 -13.33 -7.64
C VAL A 93 14.72 -14.75 -7.16
N PRO A 94 15.99 -15.08 -6.83
CA PRO A 94 16.39 -16.42 -6.43
C PRO A 94 15.55 -16.97 -5.28
N ILE A 95 15.25 -18.27 -5.34
CA ILE A 95 14.56 -18.97 -4.25
C ILE A 95 15.39 -18.95 -2.95
N THR A 96 16.69 -18.65 -2.99
CA THR A 96 17.51 -18.48 -1.79
C THR A 96 17.31 -17.12 -1.11
N SER A 97 16.83 -16.09 -1.83
CA SER A 97 16.66 -14.73 -1.30
C SER A 97 15.40 -14.63 -0.43
N PRO A 98 15.49 -14.23 0.85
CA PRO A 98 14.33 -14.10 1.72
C PRO A 98 13.36 -12.98 1.27
N ALA A 99 12.09 -13.11 1.64
CA ALA A 99 11.07 -12.11 1.37
C ALA A 99 10.19 -11.86 2.60
N LEU A 100 9.98 -10.59 2.97
CA LEU A 100 9.19 -10.18 4.14
C LEU A 100 7.93 -9.42 3.69
N MET A 101 6.78 -9.84 4.22
CA MET A 101 5.55 -9.07 4.14
C MET A 101 5.38 -8.25 5.42
N VAL A 102 5.10 -6.95 5.27
CA VAL A 102 4.81 -6.04 6.39
C VAL A 102 3.39 -5.51 6.29
N ASN A 103 2.70 -5.50 7.43
CA ASN A 103 1.36 -4.91 7.55
C ASN A 103 1.38 -3.79 8.60
N ARG A 104 1.37 -2.55 8.12
CA ARG A 104 1.17 -1.31 8.88
C ARG A 104 -0.02 -0.53 8.30
N LEU A 105 -1.09 -1.25 7.93
CA LEU A 105 -2.30 -0.71 7.31
C LEU A 105 -1.96 0.21 6.11
N CYS A 106 -2.51 1.42 6.05
CA CYS A 106 -2.24 2.37 4.98
C CYS A 106 -0.74 2.70 4.80
N GLY A 107 0.07 2.51 5.85
CA GLY A 107 1.51 2.74 5.84
C GLY A 107 2.36 1.56 5.34
N SER A 108 1.77 0.41 5.00
CA SER A 108 2.53 -0.82 4.67
C SER A 108 3.52 -0.65 3.52
N GLY A 109 3.14 0.09 2.46
CA GLY A 109 4.03 0.33 1.32
C GLY A 109 5.27 1.14 1.70
N LEU A 110 5.10 2.19 2.51
CA LEU A 110 6.22 2.98 3.04
C LEU A 110 7.03 2.18 4.06
N GLN A 111 6.37 1.36 4.89
CA GLN A 111 7.03 0.50 5.85
C GLN A 111 7.96 -0.51 5.18
N ALA A 112 7.61 -1.03 4.00
CA ALA A 112 8.48 -1.91 3.23
C ALA A 112 9.80 -1.21 2.83
N ILE A 113 9.73 0.07 2.42
CA ILE A 113 10.92 0.89 2.10
C ILE A 113 11.76 1.11 3.36
N VAL A 114 11.12 1.42 4.48
CA VAL A 114 11.80 1.58 5.79
C VAL A 114 12.51 0.29 6.19
N SER A 115 11.85 -0.86 6.07
CA SER A 115 12.43 -2.16 6.40
C SER A 115 13.59 -2.54 5.47
N GLY A 116 13.49 -2.25 4.16
CA GLY A 116 14.60 -2.44 3.22
C GLY A 116 15.80 -1.55 3.54
N THR A 117 15.55 -0.28 3.88
CA THR A 117 16.59 0.66 4.31
C THR A 117 17.27 0.20 5.60
N GLN A 118 16.51 -0.35 6.56
CA GLN A 118 17.06 -0.89 7.80
C GLN A 118 17.91 -2.14 7.53
N ALA A 119 17.46 -3.06 6.68
CA ALA A 119 18.23 -4.25 6.32
C ALA A 119 19.55 -3.93 5.60
N ILE A 120 19.56 -2.83 4.84
CA ILE A 120 20.77 -2.29 4.22
C ILE A 120 21.75 -1.74 5.26
N ARG A 121 21.25 -1.00 6.25
CA ARG A 121 22.07 -0.36 7.29
C ARG A 121 22.63 -1.36 8.29
N ASP A 122 21.78 -2.28 8.71
CA ASP A 122 22.08 -3.32 9.67
C ASP A 122 22.06 -4.66 8.92
N VAL A 123 23.24 -5.16 8.54
CA VAL A 123 23.44 -6.52 7.97
C VAL A 123 23.21 -7.60 9.05
N ALA A 124 22.17 -7.43 9.86
CA ALA A 124 21.84 -8.24 11.02
C ALA A 124 20.43 -8.81 10.87
N ARG A 125 20.36 -9.96 10.19
CA ARG A 125 19.36 -11.05 10.32
C ARG A 125 18.13 -10.71 11.16
N THR A 126 17.08 -10.24 10.51
CA THR A 126 15.76 -10.19 11.16
C THR A 126 15.08 -11.55 11.04
N THR A 127 15.19 -12.36 12.10
CA THR A 127 14.42 -13.61 12.23
C THR A 127 13.11 -13.28 12.94
N PHE A 128 11.98 -13.35 12.25
CA PHE A 128 10.66 -13.23 12.89
C PHE A 128 10.12 -14.63 13.19
N ASN A 129 9.96 -14.94 14.47
CA ASN A 129 9.18 -16.08 14.94
C ASN A 129 7.76 -15.61 15.23
N ALA A 130 6.79 -16.03 14.42
CA ALA A 130 5.38 -15.97 14.78
C ALA A 130 4.94 -17.35 15.29
N ARG A 131 4.52 -17.42 16.56
CA ARG A 131 3.81 -18.58 17.10
C ARG A 131 2.32 -18.31 17.00
N TYR A 132 1.59 -19.16 16.28
CA TYR A 132 0.14 -19.26 16.41
C TYR A 132 -0.21 -20.57 17.12
N ALA A 133 -0.91 -20.47 18.24
CA ALA A 133 -1.62 -21.57 18.85
C ALA A 133 -3.08 -21.50 18.37
N LEU A 134 -3.54 -22.51 17.65
CA LEU A 134 -4.95 -22.69 17.35
C LEU A 134 -5.54 -23.61 18.44
N GLY A 135 -6.28 -23.01 19.37
CA GLY A 135 -7.21 -23.75 20.22
C GLY A 135 -8.44 -24.12 19.41
N GLY A 136 -8.68 -25.41 19.20
CA GLY A 136 -9.84 -25.89 18.45
C GLY A 136 -11.15 -25.60 19.18
N LYS A 137 -12.08 -24.94 18.49
CA LYS A 137 -13.51 -25.05 18.75
C LYS A 137 -14.19 -25.57 17.47
N CYS A 138 -15.21 -26.41 17.63
CA CYS A 138 -16.07 -26.82 16.53
C CYS A 138 -16.60 -25.58 15.80
N LEU A 139 -16.53 -25.61 14.47
CA LEU A 139 -17.01 -24.55 13.58
C LEU A 139 -18.54 -24.54 13.59
N ASP A 140 -19.14 -23.95 14.61
CA ASP A 140 -20.57 -23.63 14.59
C ASP A 140 -20.78 -22.29 13.87
N ASN A 141 -21.69 -22.33 12.89
CA ASN A 141 -22.24 -21.22 12.11
C ASN A 141 -21.24 -20.12 11.70
N PRO A 142 -20.51 -20.29 10.56
CA PRO A 142 -19.53 -19.29 10.13
C PRO A 142 -20.22 -17.98 9.75
N GLU A 143 -19.92 -16.90 10.49
CA GLU A 143 -20.26 -15.54 10.10
C GLU A 143 -19.38 -15.10 8.92
N PHE A 144 -20.01 -14.56 7.87
CA PHE A 144 -19.29 -14.03 6.72
C PHE A 144 -18.89 -12.58 7.00
N ASN A 145 -17.62 -12.36 7.33
CA ASN A 145 -17.06 -11.03 7.58
C ASN A 145 -16.39 -10.46 6.32
N ASP A 146 -16.81 -9.27 5.89
CA ASP A 146 -16.12 -8.54 4.82
C ASP A 146 -14.81 -7.94 5.35
N MET A 147 -13.69 -8.49 4.89
CA MET A 147 -12.36 -8.06 5.28
C MET A 147 -12.05 -6.61 4.90
N LEU A 148 -12.71 -6.04 3.88
CA LEU A 148 -12.57 -4.62 3.54
C LEU A 148 -13.16 -3.75 4.66
N LEU A 149 -14.41 -4.04 5.02
CA LEU A 149 -15.10 -3.32 6.07
C LEU A 149 -14.41 -3.52 7.42
N GLY A 150 -13.91 -4.72 7.69
CA GLY A 150 -13.09 -5.01 8.86
C GLY A 150 -11.82 -4.17 8.91
N ALA A 151 -11.06 -4.07 7.81
CA ALA A 151 -9.84 -3.27 7.73
C ALA A 151 -10.09 -1.75 7.78
N LEU A 152 -11.30 -1.30 7.42
CA LEU A 152 -11.73 0.09 7.49
C LEU A 152 -12.49 0.42 8.78
N SER A 153 -12.59 -0.54 9.71
CA SER A 153 -13.24 -0.33 11.01
C SER A 153 -12.19 -0.38 12.12
N ASN A 154 -12.24 0.60 13.01
CA ASN A 154 -11.33 0.66 14.14
C ASN A 154 -11.65 -0.49 15.10
N SER A 155 -10.72 -1.43 15.28
CA SER A 155 -10.86 -2.56 16.20
C SER A 155 -10.98 -2.16 17.68
N PHE A 156 -10.64 -0.91 18.02
CA PHE A 156 -10.77 -0.36 19.38
C PHE A 156 -12.11 0.33 19.64
N GLY A 157 -13.11 0.17 18.75
CA GLY A 157 -14.49 0.61 19.01
C GLY A 157 -14.84 2.03 18.57
N HIS A 158 -13.94 2.73 17.86
CA HIS A 158 -14.21 4.09 17.35
C HIS A 158 -15.01 4.13 16.02
N GLY A 159 -15.48 2.97 15.54
CA GLY A 159 -16.25 2.86 14.30
C GLY A 159 -15.40 2.90 13.02
N HIS A 160 -16.05 3.15 11.89
CA HIS A 160 -15.42 3.19 10.56
C HIS A 160 -14.40 4.35 10.45
N MET A 161 -13.35 4.22 9.63
CA MET A 161 -12.34 5.29 9.43
C MET A 161 -12.95 6.63 8.96
N GLY A 162 -14.12 6.58 8.32
CA GLY A 162 -14.86 7.79 7.98
C GLY A 162 -15.34 8.58 9.22
N ILE A 163 -15.67 7.89 10.31
CA ILE A 163 -16.02 8.51 11.60
C ILE A 163 -14.80 9.19 12.23
N THR A 164 -13.61 8.60 12.09
CA THR A 164 -12.39 9.27 12.56
C THR A 164 -12.10 10.54 11.77
N GLY A 165 -12.45 10.58 10.49
CA GLY A 165 -12.41 11.80 9.68
C GLY A 165 -13.39 12.87 10.18
N GLU A 166 -14.62 12.49 10.53
CA GLU A 166 -15.60 13.41 11.14
C GLU A 166 -15.10 13.97 12.48
N ASN A 167 -14.53 13.11 13.34
CA ASN A 167 -13.99 13.54 14.64
C ASN A 167 -12.86 14.58 14.44
N PHE A 168 -11.98 14.35 13.47
CA PHE A 168 -10.87 15.26 13.18
C PHE A 168 -11.38 16.60 12.63
N ALA A 169 -12.38 16.56 11.74
CA ALA A 169 -12.99 17.77 11.22
C ALA A 169 -13.64 18.60 12.32
N GLU A 170 -14.34 17.95 13.26
CA GLU A 170 -14.96 18.58 14.43
C GLU A 170 -13.91 19.15 15.41
N GLU A 171 -12.86 18.40 15.72
CA GLU A 171 -11.79 18.83 16.65
C GLU A 171 -11.00 20.03 16.15
N HIS A 172 -10.88 20.19 14.83
CA HIS A 172 -10.07 21.22 14.19
C HIS A 172 -10.88 22.26 13.41
N ASP A 173 -12.20 22.32 13.61
CA ASP A 173 -13.11 23.27 12.96
C ASP A 173 -12.98 23.29 11.42
N ILE A 174 -12.76 22.12 10.80
CA ILE A 174 -12.60 21.99 9.36
C ILE A 174 -13.98 21.94 8.70
N SER A 175 -14.34 23.03 8.02
CA SER A 175 -15.65 23.16 7.39
C SER A 175 -15.87 22.15 6.25
N ARG A 176 -17.14 21.91 5.92
CA ARG A 176 -17.51 21.09 4.76
C ARG A 176 -17.01 21.72 3.46
N GLU A 177 -17.08 23.04 3.39
CA GLU A 177 -16.68 23.84 2.24
C GLU A 177 -15.17 23.71 1.99
N ASP A 178 -14.35 23.72 3.05
CA ASP A 178 -12.90 23.52 2.94
C ASP A 178 -12.56 22.11 2.46
N GLN A 179 -13.27 21.09 2.98
CA GLN A 179 -13.07 19.69 2.54
C GLN A 179 -13.41 19.51 1.06
N ASP A 180 -14.53 20.08 0.61
CA ASP A 180 -14.96 20.00 -0.79
C ASP A 180 -14.02 20.81 -1.70
N ALA A 181 -13.57 21.99 -1.27
CA ALA A 181 -12.60 22.80 -2.01
C ALA A 181 -11.25 22.10 -2.16
N PHE A 182 -10.75 21.47 -1.09
CA PHE A 182 -9.53 20.67 -1.15
C PHE A 182 -9.67 19.48 -2.10
N SER A 183 -10.81 18.80 -2.08
CA SER A 183 -11.07 17.68 -2.99
C SER A 183 -11.13 18.12 -4.45
N LEU A 184 -11.82 19.23 -4.75
CA LEU A 184 -11.86 19.83 -6.08
C LEU A 184 -10.46 20.16 -6.59
N GLU A 185 -9.64 20.80 -5.75
CA GLU A 185 -8.25 21.10 -6.08
C GLU A 185 -7.43 19.83 -6.33
N SER A 186 -7.63 18.77 -5.54
CA SER A 186 -6.99 17.46 -5.73
C SER A 186 -7.31 16.88 -7.11
N TYR A 187 -8.58 16.91 -7.55
CA TYR A 187 -8.97 16.46 -8.88
C TYR A 187 -8.36 17.30 -10.00
N HIS A 188 -8.35 18.63 -9.87
CA HIS A 188 -7.73 19.51 -10.88
C HIS A 188 -6.23 19.28 -11.00
N ARG A 189 -5.52 19.11 -9.87
CA ARG A 189 -4.08 18.79 -9.87
C ARG A 189 -3.81 17.42 -10.51
N ALA A 190 -4.61 16.41 -10.20
CA ALA A 190 -4.47 15.07 -10.77
C ALA A 190 -4.79 15.05 -12.27
N GLU A 191 -5.85 15.74 -12.70
CA GLU A 191 -6.21 15.92 -14.10
C GLU A 191 -5.09 16.61 -14.88
N ALA A 192 -4.57 17.73 -14.36
CA ALA A 192 -3.48 18.46 -14.98
C ALA A 192 -2.24 17.56 -15.11
N ALA A 193 -1.82 16.88 -14.04
CA ALA A 193 -0.67 15.98 -14.01
C ALA A 193 -0.79 14.84 -15.04
N GLN A 194 -1.98 14.23 -15.15
CA GLN A 194 -2.20 13.16 -16.11
C GLN A 194 -2.30 13.67 -17.56
N LYS A 195 -2.83 14.87 -17.79
CA LYS A 195 -2.87 15.48 -19.13
C LYS A 195 -1.48 15.82 -19.68
N VAL A 196 -0.58 16.27 -18.81
CA VAL A 196 0.79 16.67 -19.21
C VAL A 196 1.82 15.53 -19.08
N GLY A 197 1.41 14.34 -18.68
CA GLY A 197 2.27 13.14 -18.65
C GLY A 197 3.21 13.05 -17.44
N TYR A 198 2.93 13.73 -16.32
CA TYR A 198 3.77 13.65 -15.11
C TYR A 198 3.83 12.25 -14.49
N PHE A 199 2.87 11.37 -14.83
CA PHE A 199 2.85 9.99 -14.34
C PHE A 199 3.50 8.99 -15.31
N ASP A 200 3.84 9.39 -16.53
CA ASP A 200 4.26 8.46 -17.58
C ASP A 200 5.54 7.70 -17.20
N SER A 201 6.49 8.37 -16.55
CA SER A 201 7.76 7.77 -16.12
C SER A 201 7.61 6.75 -14.99
N GLN A 202 6.55 6.82 -14.17
CA GLN A 202 6.31 5.93 -13.05
C GLN A 202 5.30 4.82 -13.37
N LEU A 203 4.47 5.01 -14.40
CA LEU A 203 3.44 4.07 -14.79
C LEU A 203 4.02 2.90 -15.60
N MET A 204 3.56 1.70 -15.28
CA MET A 204 3.74 0.50 -16.07
C MET A 204 2.35 0.10 -16.61
N PRO A 205 2.14 0.14 -17.94
CA PRO A 205 0.90 -0.27 -18.55
C PRO A 205 0.58 -1.74 -18.26
N VAL A 206 -0.69 -2.03 -17.94
CA VAL A 206 -1.16 -3.40 -17.67
C VAL A 206 -2.24 -3.78 -18.67
N GLU A 207 -2.14 -4.96 -19.26
CA GLU A 207 -3.21 -5.48 -20.13
C GLU A 207 -4.38 -6.01 -19.29
N SER A 208 -5.45 -5.23 -19.21
CA SER A 208 -6.69 -5.64 -18.55
C SER A 208 -7.62 -6.32 -19.55
N THR A 209 -8.16 -7.48 -19.17
CA THR A 209 -9.19 -8.17 -19.96
C THR A 209 -10.56 -7.98 -19.33
N ASN A 210 -11.49 -7.39 -20.07
CA ASN A 210 -12.88 -7.24 -19.65
C ASN A 210 -13.81 -7.83 -20.71
N ARG A 211 -14.56 -8.88 -20.36
CA ARG A 211 -15.49 -9.60 -21.26
C ARG A 211 -14.84 -10.03 -22.59
N GLY A 212 -13.59 -10.51 -22.53
CA GLY A 212 -12.83 -10.96 -23.71
C GLY A 212 -12.17 -9.86 -24.53
N LYS A 213 -12.40 -8.58 -24.21
CA LYS A 213 -11.67 -7.46 -24.81
C LYS A 213 -10.44 -7.14 -23.97
N VAL A 214 -9.26 -7.21 -24.59
CA VAL A 214 -7.99 -6.76 -24.01
C VAL A 214 -7.87 -5.25 -24.24
N THR A 215 -7.56 -4.52 -23.17
CA THR A 215 -7.31 -3.08 -23.19
C THR A 215 -6.05 -2.79 -22.38
N VAL A 216 -5.18 -1.94 -22.92
CA VAL A 216 -4.05 -1.41 -22.17
C VAL A 216 -4.57 -0.42 -21.14
N PHE A 217 -4.26 -0.67 -19.88
CA PHE A 217 -4.61 0.18 -18.74
C PHE A 217 -3.35 0.91 -18.26
N ASP A 218 -3.27 2.19 -18.62
CA ASP A 218 -2.09 3.04 -18.47
C ASP A 218 -2.40 4.42 -17.85
N LYS A 219 -3.63 4.62 -17.33
CA LYS A 219 -4.08 5.87 -16.73
C LYS A 219 -4.91 5.61 -15.48
N ASP A 220 -4.73 6.45 -14.46
CA ASP A 220 -5.45 6.35 -13.20
C ASP A 220 -6.97 6.54 -13.44
N GLU A 221 -7.79 5.58 -13.01
CA GLU A 221 -9.21 5.46 -13.40
C GLU A 221 -10.14 6.39 -12.60
N GLN A 222 -9.73 6.81 -11.40
CA GLN A 222 -10.56 7.56 -10.45
C GLN A 222 -10.44 9.08 -10.57
N ILE A 223 -9.65 9.61 -11.51
CA ILE A 223 -9.53 11.06 -11.73
C ILE A 223 -10.80 11.56 -12.41
N ARG A 224 -11.56 12.43 -11.73
CA ARG A 224 -12.75 13.09 -12.30
C ARG A 224 -12.33 14.33 -13.11
N TYR A 225 -12.29 14.18 -14.43
CA TYR A 225 -11.96 15.27 -15.34
C TYR A 225 -13.06 16.34 -15.35
N GLY A 226 -12.65 17.61 -15.35
CA GLY A 226 -13.56 18.75 -15.41
C GLY A 226 -14.46 18.87 -14.18
N ALA A 227 -14.02 18.37 -13.01
CA ALA A 227 -14.76 18.51 -11.76
C ALA A 227 -15.09 19.99 -11.48
N VAL A 228 -16.31 20.25 -11.00
CA VAL A 228 -16.79 21.59 -10.64
C VAL A 228 -17.33 21.60 -9.21
N ALA A 229 -17.33 22.75 -8.53
CA ALA A 229 -17.76 22.84 -7.13
C ALA A 229 -19.19 22.29 -6.87
N SER A 230 -20.10 22.47 -7.83
CA SER A 230 -21.47 21.94 -7.75
C SER A 230 -21.55 20.41 -7.73
N ASP A 231 -20.49 19.72 -8.14
CA ASP A 231 -20.40 18.26 -8.07
C ASP A 231 -20.29 17.73 -6.63
N PHE A 232 -19.85 18.59 -5.70
CA PHE A 232 -19.57 18.24 -4.31
C PHE A 232 -20.68 18.71 -3.38
N SER A 233 -21.18 19.94 -3.56
CA SER A 233 -22.14 20.56 -2.63
C SER A 233 -23.42 19.74 -2.41
N GLY A 234 -23.88 19.01 -3.43
CA GLY A 234 -25.07 18.14 -3.35
C GLY A 234 -24.85 16.78 -2.69
N LEU A 235 -23.60 16.42 -2.36
CA LEU A 235 -23.29 15.10 -1.81
C LEU A 235 -23.70 14.99 -0.34
N ARG A 236 -24.40 13.89 -0.05
CA ARG A 236 -24.81 13.54 1.32
C ARG A 236 -23.61 13.06 2.15
N PRO A 237 -23.57 13.37 3.45
CA PRO A 237 -22.59 12.81 4.37
C PRO A 237 -22.62 11.28 4.35
N ALA A 238 -21.45 10.66 4.32
CA ALA A 238 -21.29 9.22 4.10
C ALA A 238 -21.28 8.40 5.41
N PHE A 239 -20.88 9.01 6.54
CA PHE A 239 -20.57 8.27 7.76
C PHE A 239 -21.36 8.73 8.99
N ARG A 240 -21.66 10.02 9.12
CA ARG A 240 -22.43 10.59 10.23
C ARG A 240 -23.61 11.39 9.70
N LYS A 241 -24.77 11.30 10.38
CA LYS A 241 -25.90 12.19 10.09
C LYS A 241 -25.48 13.64 10.37
N ASN A 242 -25.68 14.53 9.40
CA ASN A 242 -25.18 15.91 9.44
C ASN A 242 -23.65 16.04 9.56
N GLY A 243 -22.92 15.00 9.13
CA GLY A 243 -21.47 15.05 9.02
C GLY A 243 -20.98 15.90 7.85
N THR A 244 -19.66 15.99 7.74
CA THR A 244 -18.95 16.77 6.71
C THR A 244 -18.27 15.88 5.68
N VAL A 245 -17.97 14.64 6.03
CA VAL A 245 -17.26 13.70 5.16
C VAL A 245 -18.25 13.06 4.18
N THR A 246 -17.95 13.16 2.88
CA THR A 246 -18.74 12.63 1.77
C THR A 246 -17.92 11.70 0.88
N VAL A 247 -18.59 11.02 -0.05
CA VAL A 247 -17.90 10.24 -1.10
C VAL A 247 -17.08 11.10 -2.06
N GLY A 248 -17.33 12.42 -2.11
CA GLY A 248 -16.62 13.35 -2.97
C GLY A 248 -15.36 13.91 -2.33
N ASN A 249 -15.31 14.01 -0.99
CA ASN A 249 -14.17 14.56 -0.25
C ASN A 249 -13.39 13.50 0.57
N ALA A 250 -13.79 12.23 0.50
CA ALA A 250 -13.02 11.08 0.97
C ALA A 250 -12.35 10.34 -0.21
N SER A 251 -11.24 9.65 0.07
CA SER A 251 -10.61 8.78 -0.93
C SER A 251 -11.50 7.58 -1.26
N GLY A 252 -11.59 7.21 -2.53
CA GLY A 252 -12.27 6.00 -2.97
C GLY A 252 -11.59 4.70 -2.51
N ASN A 253 -12.33 3.60 -2.60
CA ASN A 253 -11.75 2.27 -2.55
C ASN A 253 -11.13 1.96 -3.93
N ASN A 254 -9.88 1.50 -3.93
CA ASN A 254 -9.15 1.21 -5.16
C ASN A 254 -8.85 -0.30 -5.26
N VAL A 255 -9.25 -0.89 -6.40
CA VAL A 255 -9.21 -2.30 -6.85
C VAL A 255 -10.07 -3.31 -6.04
N TYR A 256 -10.87 -4.16 -6.72
CA TYR A 256 -11.74 -5.20 -6.10
C TYR A 256 -12.00 -6.40 -7.02
N ARG A 257 -12.02 -7.63 -6.47
CA ARG A 257 -12.57 -8.84 -7.11
C ARG A 257 -13.75 -9.36 -6.29
N ARG A 258 -14.80 -9.88 -6.96
CA ARG A 258 -16.07 -10.36 -6.37
C ARG A 258 -15.97 -11.62 -5.49
N ARG A 259 -14.77 -12.01 -5.07
CA ARG A 259 -14.48 -13.00 -4.03
C ARG A 259 -13.19 -12.54 -3.35
N SER A 260 -13.35 -12.02 -2.13
CA SER A 260 -12.30 -11.56 -1.22
C SER A 260 -11.62 -10.22 -1.59
N SER A 261 -11.59 -9.35 -0.59
CA SER A 261 -11.49 -7.89 -0.72
C SER A 261 -10.09 -7.33 -0.96
N TYR A 262 -9.90 -6.46 -1.95
CA TYR A 262 -8.59 -5.84 -2.23
C TYR A 262 -8.47 -4.37 -1.83
N ARG A 263 -7.24 -4.02 -1.39
CA ARG A 263 -6.64 -2.68 -1.44
C ARG A 263 -5.12 -2.87 -1.52
N SER A 264 -4.48 -2.46 -2.60
CA SER A 264 -3.01 -2.38 -2.69
C SER A 264 -2.61 -1.04 -3.30
N TYR A 265 -1.69 -0.34 -2.63
CA TYR A 265 -0.91 0.72 -3.25
C TYR A 265 0.29 0.05 -3.91
N ASP A 266 0.15 -0.15 -5.21
CA ASP A 266 1.01 -0.98 -6.03
C ASP A 266 2.25 -0.19 -6.46
N ARG A 267 3.28 -0.15 -5.60
CA ARG A 267 4.60 0.41 -5.94
C ARG A 267 5.71 -0.55 -5.53
N ALA A 268 6.66 -0.79 -6.42
CA ALA A 268 7.93 -1.43 -6.09
C ALA A 268 9.07 -0.45 -6.33
N HIS A 269 10.11 -0.54 -5.49
CA HIS A 269 11.32 0.26 -5.58
C HIS A 269 12.54 -0.65 -5.45
N GLY A 270 13.54 -0.44 -6.31
CA GLY A 270 14.87 -0.99 -6.09
C GLY A 270 15.59 -0.10 -5.08
N ILE A 271 16.04 -0.68 -3.96
CA ILE A 271 16.86 0.01 -2.96
C ILE A 271 18.20 -0.71 -2.90
N GLY A 272 19.29 0.04 -2.99
CA GLY A 272 20.64 -0.51 -2.95
C GLY A 272 21.61 0.41 -2.21
N ASN A 273 22.87 0.01 -2.18
CA ASN A 273 23.99 0.81 -1.69
C ASN A 273 24.88 1.21 -2.87
N ARG A 274 25.43 2.43 -2.84
CA ARG A 274 26.55 2.82 -3.72
C ARG A 274 27.88 2.56 -3.05
#